data_AF-A0A1Q9JGR1-F1
#
_entry.id   AF-A0A1Q9JGR1-F1
#
_cell.length_a   1.000
_cell.length_b   1.000
_cell.length_c   1.000
_cell.angle_alpha   90.00
_cell.angle_beta   90.00
_cell.angle_gamma   90.00
#
_symmetry.space_group_name_H-M   'P 1'
#
loop_
_entity.id
_entity.type
_entity.pdbx_description
1 polymer ?
#
loop_
_entity_poly.entity_id
_entity_poly.type
_entity_poly.pdbx_seq_one_letter_code
_entity_poly.pdbx_strand_id
1 'polypeptide(L)'
;MDEKNEIMIVDEQSLKDKIYVIRGQQVMLDSDLAEIYGYETRYLNLQVKHNTNRFPEDFMFQLTKDEYDDLMLKNSTSSHGGRRKPPYVFTEQGVYQLATVLKGELAEQQSVAIMRAFKIMRQYISVNQGLLPEQDLFRLYGKQALLESEVREIKDNMITRADPSAFMKNFDQGIDAEEILILDGQPFKADVAYQKIYRSAKKSIVIVDDYISVKTLQHLVHAKAGVDLTIISDNRNRILKLAEYNDFITEYPKKTVTFLQSQKRAHDRYIVLDNGTANMKVYHCGASSKDAGKRITTITRLMEIDDYKRTVKESLANPPLVLR
;
A
#
# COMPACT_ATOMS: atom_id res chain seq x y z
N MET A 1 -18.05 -23.86 -33.40
CA MET A 1 -17.08 -23.01 -34.11
C MET A 1 -16.53 -22.07 -33.06
N ASP A 2 -15.33 -22.41 -32.62
CA ASP A 2 -14.54 -21.64 -31.67
C ASP A 2 -13.96 -20.43 -32.40
N GLU A 3 -14.32 -19.21 -31.97
CA GLU A 3 -13.51 -18.03 -32.26
C GLU A 3 -12.69 -17.71 -31.00
N LYS A 4 -11.42 -18.11 -31.06
CA LYS A 4 -10.35 -17.58 -30.22
C LYS A 4 -10.30 -16.06 -30.45
N ASN A 5 -10.78 -15.28 -29.46
CA ASN A 5 -10.35 -13.89 -29.32
C ASN A 5 -8.87 -13.91 -28.94
N GLU A 6 -8.00 -13.72 -29.93
CA GLU A 6 -6.60 -13.41 -29.71
C GLU A 6 -6.47 -12.17 -28.83
N ILE A 7 -5.62 -12.30 -27.83
CA ILE A 7 -5.42 -11.37 -26.73
C ILE A 7 -4.69 -10.13 -27.26
N MET A 8 -5.39 -9.00 -27.37
CA MET A 8 -4.74 -7.71 -27.57
C MET A 8 -4.10 -7.24 -26.26
N ILE A 9 -2.80 -7.46 -26.12
CA ILE A 9 -1.98 -6.69 -25.17
C ILE A 9 -1.92 -5.27 -25.74
N VAL A 10 -2.66 -4.34 -25.11
CA VAL A 10 -2.76 -2.95 -25.60
C VAL A 10 -1.40 -2.27 -25.44
N ASP A 11 -0.87 -1.74 -26.54
CA ASP A 11 0.39 -1.01 -26.58
C ASP A 11 0.31 0.27 -25.71
N GLU A 12 1.35 0.55 -24.93
CA GLU A 12 1.39 1.65 -23.95
C GLU A 12 1.26 3.03 -24.61
N GLN A 13 1.62 3.13 -25.89
CA GLN A 13 1.45 4.35 -26.68
C GLN A 13 -0.03 4.57 -27.07
N SER A 14 -0.73 3.51 -27.47
CA SER A 14 -2.15 3.55 -27.87
C SER A 14 -3.11 3.91 -26.72
N LEU A 15 -2.71 3.65 -25.47
CA LEU A 15 -3.48 4.06 -24.28
C LEU A 15 -3.42 5.56 -24.00
N LYS A 16 -2.29 6.22 -24.32
CA LYS A 16 -2.13 7.66 -24.10
C LYS A 16 -3.04 8.47 -25.01
N ASP A 17 -3.22 8.02 -26.25
CA ASP A 17 -4.06 8.68 -27.25
C ASP A 17 -5.55 8.64 -26.90
N LYS A 18 -5.94 7.76 -25.97
CA LYS A 18 -7.31 7.61 -25.45
C LYS A 18 -7.56 8.43 -24.17
N ILE A 19 -6.57 9.18 -23.68
CA ILE A 19 -6.71 10.07 -22.51
C ILE A 19 -6.94 11.51 -22.98
N TYR A 20 -8.11 12.05 -22.63
CA TYR A 20 -8.53 13.41 -22.97
C TYR A 20 -8.48 14.32 -21.75
N VAL A 21 -8.35 15.63 -21.97
CA VAL A 21 -8.48 16.63 -20.89
C VAL A 21 -9.81 17.36 -21.06
N ILE A 22 -10.75 17.10 -20.15
CA ILE A 22 -12.10 17.66 -20.16
C ILE A 22 -12.39 18.23 -18.78
N ARG A 23 -12.89 19.47 -18.70
CA ARG A 23 -13.08 20.21 -17.43
C ARG A 23 -11.81 20.28 -16.56
N GLY A 24 -10.63 20.30 -17.19
CA GLY A 24 -9.34 20.30 -16.49
C GLY A 24 -8.97 18.95 -15.86
N GLN A 25 -9.73 17.89 -16.13
CA GLN A 25 -9.48 16.53 -15.64
C GLN A 25 -9.05 15.61 -16.79
N GLN A 26 -8.11 14.72 -16.50
CA GLN A 26 -7.77 13.64 -17.42
C GLN A 26 -8.86 12.57 -17.35
N VAL A 27 -9.43 12.22 -18.49
CA VAL A 27 -10.54 11.27 -18.59
C VAL A 27 -10.42 10.35 -19.80
N MET A 28 -11.03 9.15 -19.71
CA MET A 28 -11.22 8.22 -20.82
C MET A 28 -12.70 8.05 -21.15
N LEU A 29 -13.04 7.84 -22.43
CA LEU A 29 -14.41 7.57 -22.85
C LEU A 29 -14.86 6.15 -22.48
N ASP A 30 -16.16 5.98 -22.23
CA ASP A 30 -16.78 4.67 -22.00
C ASP A 30 -16.52 3.67 -23.14
N SER A 31 -16.40 4.13 -24.38
CA SER A 31 -16.10 3.32 -25.56
C SER A 31 -14.66 2.82 -25.55
N ASP A 32 -13.73 3.71 -25.24
CA ASP A 32 -12.30 3.38 -25.17
C ASP A 32 -12.05 2.37 -24.04
N LEU A 33 -12.65 2.58 -22.87
CA LEU A 33 -12.54 1.64 -21.76
C LEU A 33 -13.17 0.30 -22.09
N ALA A 34 -14.36 0.29 -22.71
CA ALA A 34 -15.03 -0.95 -23.06
C ALA A 34 -14.18 -1.78 -24.05
N GLU A 35 -13.58 -1.13 -25.05
CA GLU A 35 -12.64 -1.76 -25.99
C GLU A 35 -11.42 -2.35 -25.26
N ILE A 36 -10.78 -1.58 -24.38
CA ILE A 36 -9.60 -2.02 -23.61
C ILE A 36 -9.92 -3.22 -22.72
N TYR A 37 -11.11 -3.23 -22.09
CA TYR A 37 -11.54 -4.30 -21.22
C TYR A 37 -12.17 -5.49 -21.96
N GLY A 38 -12.36 -5.41 -23.28
CA GLY A 38 -12.98 -6.48 -24.07
C GLY A 38 -14.50 -6.63 -23.84
N TYR A 39 -15.19 -5.55 -23.46
CA TYR A 39 -16.65 -5.52 -23.31
C TYR A 39 -17.30 -4.64 -24.38
N GLU A 40 -18.58 -4.88 -24.69
CA GLU A 40 -19.35 -3.86 -25.39
C GLU A 40 -19.60 -2.66 -24.46
N THR A 41 -19.59 -1.44 -25.00
CA THR A 41 -19.83 -0.22 -24.20
C THR A 41 -21.16 -0.24 -23.46
N ARG A 42 -22.18 -0.89 -24.04
CA ARG A 42 -23.48 -1.06 -23.39
C ARG A 42 -23.36 -1.86 -22.10
N TYR A 43 -22.59 -2.94 -22.09
CA TYR A 43 -22.38 -3.78 -20.90
C TYR A 43 -21.59 -3.04 -19.83
N LEU A 44 -20.53 -2.31 -20.22
CA LEU A 44 -19.77 -1.48 -19.27
C LEU A 44 -20.68 -0.44 -18.60
N ASN A 45 -21.48 0.29 -19.38
CA ASN A 45 -22.41 1.29 -18.85
C ASN A 45 -23.53 0.67 -17.99
N LEU A 46 -24.00 -0.54 -18.31
CA LEU A 46 -24.93 -1.29 -17.47
C LEU A 46 -24.32 -1.63 -16.12
N GLN A 47 -23.07 -2.11 -16.09
CA GLN A 47 -22.35 -2.44 -14.85
C GLN A 47 -22.19 -1.21 -13.97
N VAL A 48 -21.85 -0.05 -14.54
CA VAL A 48 -21.79 1.21 -13.79
C VAL A 48 -23.17 1.59 -13.26
N LYS A 49 -24.21 1.52 -14.10
CA LYS A 49 -25.57 1.87 -13.67
C LYS A 49 -26.04 1.01 -12.49
N HIS A 50 -25.73 -0.29 -12.49
CA HIS A 50 -26.02 -1.19 -11.36
C HIS A 50 -25.24 -0.85 -10.09
N ASN A 51 -24.11 -0.16 -10.21
CA ASN A 51 -23.22 0.22 -9.12
C ASN A 51 -23.10 1.74 -8.99
N THR A 52 -24.14 2.50 -9.36
CA THR A 52 -24.08 3.98 -9.47
C THR A 52 -23.61 4.64 -8.16
N ASN A 53 -23.95 4.06 -7.01
CA ASN A 53 -23.51 4.52 -5.69
C ASN A 53 -21.98 4.50 -5.48
N ARG A 54 -21.24 3.78 -6.34
CA ARG A 54 -19.78 3.72 -6.34
C ARG A 54 -19.13 4.70 -7.30
N PHE A 55 -19.91 5.34 -8.18
CA PHE A 55 -19.42 6.28 -9.19
C PHE A 55 -19.97 7.69 -8.91
N PRO A 56 -19.40 8.41 -7.94
CA PRO A 56 -19.71 9.82 -7.75
C PRO A 56 -19.30 10.68 -8.97
N GLU A 57 -19.78 11.91 -9.06
CA GLU A 57 -19.58 12.78 -10.25
C GLU A 57 -18.12 13.08 -10.56
N ASP A 58 -17.24 13.04 -9.55
CA ASP A 58 -15.79 13.20 -9.68
C ASP A 58 -15.08 11.93 -10.20
N PHE A 59 -15.77 10.79 -10.24
CA PHE A 59 -15.26 9.52 -10.77
C PHE A 59 -15.74 9.29 -12.20
N MET A 60 -17.00 9.65 -12.46
CA MET A 60 -17.63 9.57 -13.77
C MET A 60 -18.58 10.74 -13.96
N PHE A 61 -18.59 11.30 -15.16
CA PHE A 61 -19.68 12.18 -15.58
C PHE A 61 -20.04 11.94 -17.03
N GLN A 62 -21.27 12.32 -17.39
CA GLN A 62 -21.69 12.33 -18.78
C GLN A 62 -21.26 13.63 -19.42
N LEU A 63 -20.70 13.57 -20.63
CA LEU A 63 -20.40 14.78 -21.39
C LEU A 63 -21.69 15.52 -21.73
N THR A 64 -21.61 16.85 -21.76
CA THR A 64 -22.64 17.64 -22.43
C THR A 64 -22.54 17.42 -23.94
N LYS A 65 -23.60 17.77 -24.66
CA LYS A 65 -23.59 17.68 -26.12
C LYS A 65 -22.46 18.53 -26.72
N ASP A 66 -22.29 19.75 -26.21
CA ASP A 66 -21.27 20.68 -26.68
C ASP A 66 -19.85 20.15 -26.40
N GLU A 67 -19.59 19.62 -25.19
CA GLU A 67 -18.29 19.00 -24.86
C GLU A 67 -17.96 17.79 -25.74
N TYR A 68 -18.98 17.01 -26.10
CA TYR A 68 -18.80 15.86 -26.98
C TYR A 68 -18.55 16.28 -28.43
N ASP A 69 -19.32 17.24 -28.93
CA ASP A 69 -19.15 17.78 -30.29
C ASP A 69 -17.76 18.42 -30.44
N ASP A 70 -17.30 19.19 -29.45
CA ASP A 70 -15.95 19.77 -29.39
C ASP A 70 -14.84 18.70 -29.38
N LEU A 71 -15.05 17.60 -28.66
CA LEU A 71 -14.10 16.48 -28.59
C LEU A 71 -14.00 15.76 -29.94
N MET A 72 -15.13 15.54 -30.61
CA MET A 72 -15.18 14.89 -31.93
C MET A 72 -14.55 15.76 -33.03
N LEU A 73 -14.76 17.08 -32.97
CA LEU A 73 -14.12 18.06 -33.85
C LEU A 73 -12.59 18.03 -33.73
N LYS A 74 -12.06 17.97 -32.50
CA LYS A 74 -10.61 17.93 -32.23
C LYS A 74 -9.97 16.62 -32.67
N ASN A 75 -10.69 15.50 -32.59
CA ASN A 75 -10.18 14.17 -32.92
C ASN A 75 -10.46 13.73 -34.36
N SER A 76 -10.89 14.65 -35.25
CA SER A 76 -11.07 14.43 -36.70
C SER A 76 -11.90 13.19 -37.10
N THR A 77 -12.81 12.74 -36.24
CA THR A 77 -13.65 11.54 -36.48
C THR A 77 -15.07 11.97 -36.82
N SER A 78 -15.32 12.33 -38.08
CA SER A 78 -16.67 12.64 -38.56
C SER A 78 -17.50 11.35 -38.74
N SER A 79 -18.11 10.82 -37.68
CA SER A 79 -19.04 9.68 -37.83
C SER A 79 -20.47 10.18 -38.10
N HIS A 80 -20.91 10.01 -39.35
CA HIS A 80 -22.29 10.25 -39.82
C HIS A 80 -23.24 9.15 -39.32
N GLY A 81 -23.41 9.08 -38.00
CA GLY A 81 -24.23 8.09 -37.30
C GLY A 81 -24.19 8.25 -35.79
N GLY A 82 -24.13 9.50 -35.32
CA GLY A 82 -23.79 9.86 -33.95
C GLY A 82 -24.57 9.10 -32.88
N ARG A 83 -23.90 8.80 -31.76
CA ARG A 83 -24.55 8.26 -30.57
C ARG A 83 -25.73 9.16 -30.17
N ARG A 84 -26.90 8.55 -29.95
CA ARG A 84 -28.11 9.27 -29.48
C ARG A 84 -27.96 9.91 -28.10
N LYS A 85 -26.97 9.48 -27.31
CA LYS A 85 -26.65 10.01 -25.99
C LYS A 85 -25.16 10.31 -25.89
N PRO A 86 -24.75 11.45 -25.31
CA PRO A 86 -23.35 11.73 -25.05
C PRO A 86 -22.70 10.61 -24.23
N PRO A 87 -21.41 10.31 -24.46
CA PRO A 87 -20.69 9.27 -23.74
C PRO A 87 -20.56 9.61 -22.25
N TYR A 88 -20.41 8.57 -21.43
CA TYR A 88 -19.78 8.73 -20.13
C TYR A 88 -18.27 8.84 -20.31
N VAL A 89 -17.67 9.67 -19.47
CA VAL A 89 -16.22 9.75 -19.29
C VAL A 89 -15.86 9.39 -17.87
N PHE A 90 -14.68 8.80 -17.71
CA PHE A 90 -14.18 8.32 -16.44
C PHE A 90 -12.85 8.96 -16.14
N THR A 91 -12.71 9.51 -14.94
CA THR A 91 -11.42 9.95 -14.40
C THR A 91 -10.58 8.72 -14.04
N GLU A 92 -9.33 8.94 -13.63
CA GLU A 92 -8.49 7.86 -13.10
C GLU A 92 -9.19 7.12 -11.95
N GLN A 93 -9.86 7.86 -11.05
CA GLN A 93 -10.67 7.32 -9.96
C GLN A 93 -11.84 6.48 -10.48
N GLY A 94 -12.50 6.92 -11.54
CA GLY A 94 -13.52 6.14 -12.24
C GLY A 94 -12.99 4.82 -12.80
N VAL A 95 -11.78 4.82 -13.37
CA VAL A 95 -11.14 3.60 -13.87
C VAL A 95 -10.76 2.65 -12.73
N TYR A 96 -10.25 3.18 -11.60
CA TYR A 96 -10.03 2.38 -10.40
C TYR A 96 -11.31 1.70 -9.93
N GLN A 97 -12.41 2.45 -9.93
CA GLN A 97 -13.70 1.92 -9.53
C GLN A 97 -14.23 0.86 -10.50
N LEU A 98 -14.04 1.06 -11.81
CA LEU A 98 -14.37 0.05 -12.83
C LEU A 98 -13.64 -1.27 -12.60
N ALA A 99 -12.36 -1.24 -12.23
CA ALA A 99 -11.56 -2.44 -11.94
C ALA A 99 -12.17 -3.31 -10.83
N THR A 100 -12.90 -2.69 -9.88
CA THR A 100 -13.59 -3.43 -8.80
C THR A 100 -14.95 -4.01 -9.20
N VAL A 101 -15.53 -3.50 -10.29
CA VAL A 101 -16.85 -3.89 -10.78
C VAL A 101 -16.72 -4.94 -11.89
N LEU A 102 -15.72 -4.79 -12.75
CA LEU A 102 -15.39 -5.73 -13.81
C LEU A 102 -14.60 -6.91 -13.22
N LYS A 103 -15.14 -8.13 -13.33
CA LYS A 103 -14.52 -9.35 -12.79
C LYS A 103 -13.75 -10.10 -13.88
N GLY A 104 -12.48 -10.38 -13.66
CA GLY A 104 -11.67 -11.24 -14.51
C GLY A 104 -10.19 -10.83 -14.56
N GLU A 105 -9.30 -11.81 -14.72
CA GLU A 105 -7.84 -11.63 -14.76
C GLU A 105 -7.40 -10.63 -15.85
N LEU A 106 -8.10 -10.63 -16.99
CA LEU A 106 -7.88 -9.67 -18.08
C LEU A 106 -8.23 -8.23 -17.64
N ALA A 107 -9.33 -8.03 -16.92
CA ALA A 107 -9.74 -6.71 -16.45
C ALA A 107 -8.75 -6.16 -15.40
N GLU A 108 -8.16 -7.01 -14.56
CA GLU A 108 -7.14 -6.61 -13.61
C GLU A 108 -5.87 -6.12 -14.32
N GLN A 109 -5.38 -6.88 -15.31
CA GLN A 109 -4.18 -6.51 -16.07
C GLN A 109 -4.36 -5.21 -16.87
N GLN A 110 -5.50 -5.07 -17.56
CA GLN A 110 -5.81 -3.87 -18.34
C GLN A 110 -5.98 -2.63 -17.46
N SER A 111 -6.58 -2.78 -16.27
CA SER A 111 -6.70 -1.69 -15.30
C SER A 111 -5.32 -1.15 -14.89
N VAL A 112 -4.35 -2.02 -14.61
CA VAL A 112 -2.98 -1.60 -14.26
C VAL A 112 -2.32 -0.82 -15.39
N ALA A 113 -2.54 -1.22 -16.65
CA ALA A 113 -2.00 -0.52 -17.82
C ALA A 113 -2.59 0.89 -17.96
N ILE A 114 -3.92 1.03 -17.83
CA ILE A 114 -4.60 2.32 -17.91
C ILE A 114 -4.11 3.27 -16.80
N MET A 115 -3.99 2.80 -15.55
CA MET A 115 -3.47 3.61 -14.45
C MET A 115 -2.05 4.14 -14.71
N ARG A 116 -1.17 3.32 -15.32
CA ARG A 116 0.19 3.72 -15.66
C ARG A 116 0.17 4.85 -16.70
N ALA A 117 -0.71 4.77 -17.69
CA ALA A 117 -0.89 5.82 -18.69
C ALA A 117 -1.34 7.15 -18.05
N PHE A 118 -2.32 7.14 -17.14
CA PHE A 118 -2.74 8.32 -16.39
C PHE A 118 -1.59 8.93 -15.55
N LYS A 119 -0.80 8.08 -14.88
CA LYS A 119 0.35 8.52 -14.08
C LYS A 119 1.40 9.23 -14.95
N ILE A 120 1.77 8.65 -16.09
CA ILE A 120 2.74 9.24 -17.03
C ILE A 120 2.22 10.58 -17.56
N MET A 121 0.94 10.65 -17.93
CA MET A 121 0.34 11.90 -18.44
C MET A 121 0.29 12.99 -17.38
N ARG A 122 0.03 12.66 -16.10
CA ARG A 122 0.14 13.64 -15.01
C ARG A 122 1.56 14.18 -14.84
N GLN A 123 2.56 13.29 -14.90
CA GLN A 123 3.96 13.70 -14.82
C GLN A 123 4.33 14.61 -15.99
N TYR A 124 3.85 14.32 -17.20
CA TYR A 124 4.07 15.17 -18.37
C TYR A 124 3.48 16.57 -18.22
N ILE A 125 2.25 16.69 -17.70
CA ILE A 125 1.62 17.99 -17.42
C ILE A 125 2.37 18.74 -16.31
N SER A 126 2.78 18.05 -15.25
CA SER A 126 3.49 18.64 -14.11
C SER A 126 4.91 19.13 -14.45
N VAL A 127 5.61 18.44 -15.35
CA VAL A 127 6.95 18.86 -15.83
C VAL A 127 6.87 20.07 -16.76
N ASN A 128 5.73 20.32 -17.40
CA ASN A 128 5.47 21.49 -18.27
C ASN A 128 4.77 22.66 -17.56
N GLN A 129 4.56 22.61 -16.23
CA GLN A 129 3.86 23.64 -15.44
C GLN A 129 4.68 24.90 -15.09
N GLY A 130 5.86 25.10 -15.67
CA GLY A 130 6.74 26.25 -15.42
C GLY A 130 6.24 27.63 -15.91
N LEU A 131 4.95 27.82 -16.16
CA LEU A 131 4.37 29.04 -16.74
C LEU A 131 3.09 29.53 -16.02
N LEU A 132 3.05 29.52 -14.68
CA LEU A 132 1.93 30.12 -13.93
C LEU A 132 2.41 31.10 -12.82
N PRO A 133 1.81 32.30 -12.70
CA PRO A 133 2.19 33.29 -11.69
C PRO A 133 1.94 32.84 -10.24
N GLU A 134 2.83 33.23 -9.34
CA GLU A 134 2.94 32.83 -7.92
C GLU A 134 1.65 32.97 -7.08
N GLN A 135 0.75 33.87 -7.46
CA GLN A 135 -0.49 34.15 -6.72
C GLN A 135 -1.55 33.05 -6.87
N ASP A 136 -1.61 32.38 -8.02
CA ASP A 136 -2.54 31.27 -8.25
C ASP A 136 -2.06 29.97 -7.58
N LEU A 137 -0.74 29.85 -7.40
CA LEU A 137 -0.10 28.74 -6.72
C LEU A 137 -0.51 28.65 -5.25
N PHE A 138 -0.57 29.80 -4.55
CA PHE A 138 -0.96 29.85 -3.14
C PHE A 138 -2.44 29.47 -2.93
N ARG A 139 -3.32 29.82 -3.88
CA ARG A 139 -4.76 29.49 -3.84
C ARG A 139 -5.02 28.01 -4.13
N LEU A 140 -4.20 27.40 -5.00
CA LEU A 140 -4.25 25.97 -5.29
C LEU A 140 -3.74 25.13 -4.12
N TYR A 141 -2.66 25.54 -3.46
CA TYR A 141 -2.18 24.85 -2.26
C TYR A 141 -3.21 24.88 -1.11
N GLY A 142 -3.90 26.01 -0.92
CA GLY A 142 -4.97 26.12 0.08
C GLY A 142 -6.17 25.20 -0.20
N LYS A 143 -6.58 25.05 -1.48
CA LYS A 143 -7.64 24.13 -1.88
C LYS A 143 -7.22 22.66 -1.82
N GLN A 144 -5.96 22.36 -2.15
CA GLN A 144 -5.42 21.01 -2.08
C GLN A 144 -5.40 20.48 -0.65
N ALA A 145 -5.03 21.31 0.34
CA ALA A 145 -5.06 20.91 1.74
C ALA A 145 -6.48 20.59 2.25
N LEU A 146 -7.49 21.32 1.78
CA LEU A 146 -8.89 21.07 2.16
C LEU A 146 -9.42 19.78 1.52
N LEU A 147 -9.17 19.58 0.22
CA LEU A 147 -9.52 18.35 -0.50
C LEU A 147 -8.79 17.12 0.05
N GLU A 148 -7.53 17.26 0.48
CA GLU A 148 -6.79 16.17 1.09
C GLU A 148 -7.39 15.73 2.42
N SER A 149 -8.02 16.65 3.18
CA SER A 149 -8.73 16.31 4.42
C SER A 149 -10.04 15.56 4.15
N GLU A 150 -10.83 16.00 3.17
CA GLU A 150 -12.08 15.34 2.76
C GLU A 150 -11.84 13.97 2.11
N VAL A 151 -10.79 13.84 1.29
CA VAL A 151 -10.37 12.56 0.69
C VAL A 151 -9.85 11.59 1.76
N ARG A 152 -9.26 12.09 2.84
CA ARG A 152 -8.82 11.26 3.97
C ARG A 152 -10.02 10.67 4.72
N GLU A 153 -11.07 11.46 4.92
CA GLU A 153 -12.32 11.03 5.56
C GLU A 153 -13.10 10.00 4.70
N ILE A 154 -13.09 10.16 3.37
CA ILE A 154 -13.69 9.19 2.43
C ILE A 154 -12.87 7.89 2.36
N LYS A 155 -11.53 7.99 2.42
CA LYS A 155 -10.64 6.82 2.41
C LYS A 155 -10.82 5.93 3.63
N ASP A 156 -10.98 6.49 4.82
CA ASP A 156 -11.17 5.69 6.04
C ASP A 156 -12.46 4.85 6.00
N ASN A 157 -13.49 5.33 5.29
CA ASN A 157 -14.77 4.63 5.14
C ASN A 157 -14.75 3.52 4.06
N MET A 158 -13.77 3.50 3.14
CA MET A 158 -13.70 2.53 2.03
C MET A 158 -12.81 1.29 2.33
N ILE A 159 -12.12 1.22 3.47
CA ILE A 159 -11.11 0.16 3.77
C ILE A 159 -11.72 -1.24 4.03
N THR A 160 -13.05 -1.39 4.09
CA THR A 160 -13.69 -2.70 4.26
C THR A 160 -14.13 -3.34 2.94
N ARG A 161 -13.18 -3.93 2.21
CA ARG A 161 -13.26 -5.27 1.57
C ARG A 161 -12.34 -5.37 0.35
N ALA A 162 -11.32 -6.22 0.52
CA ALA A 162 -10.61 -6.99 -0.50
C ALA A 162 -9.73 -6.21 -1.51
N ASP A 163 -8.43 -6.09 -1.21
CA ASP A 163 -7.35 -6.23 -2.21
C ASP A 163 -5.98 -6.51 -1.53
N PRO A 164 -5.37 -7.69 -1.73
CA PRO A 164 -3.98 -7.98 -1.34
C PRO A 164 -2.93 -7.13 -2.06
N SER A 165 -3.24 -6.54 -3.21
CA SER A 165 -2.31 -5.73 -4.01
C SER A 165 -2.01 -4.37 -3.38
N ALA A 166 -2.96 -3.84 -2.59
CA ALA A 166 -2.77 -2.65 -1.76
C ALA A 166 -1.79 -2.89 -0.59
N PHE A 167 -1.59 -4.14 -0.15
CA PHE A 167 -0.58 -4.45 0.88
C PHE A 167 0.84 -4.24 0.36
N MET A 168 1.10 -4.50 -0.93
CA MET A 168 2.44 -4.33 -1.51
C MET A 168 2.71 -2.88 -1.93
N LYS A 169 1.70 -2.10 -2.32
CA LYS A 169 1.90 -0.68 -2.68
C LYS A 169 2.01 0.27 -1.48
N ASN A 170 1.35 -0.02 -0.36
CA ASN A 170 1.65 0.64 0.93
C ASN A 170 3.00 0.19 1.51
N PHE A 171 3.69 -0.73 0.83
CA PHE A 171 4.98 -1.21 1.27
C PHE A 171 6.15 -0.29 0.89
N ASP A 172 5.95 0.73 0.06
CA ASP A 172 7.02 1.67 -0.29
C ASP A 172 6.76 3.13 0.11
N GLN A 173 5.52 3.47 0.49
CA GLN A 173 5.22 4.80 1.01
C GLN A 173 5.17 4.77 2.54
N GLY A 174 6.32 5.10 3.15
CA GLY A 174 6.42 5.42 4.57
C GLY A 174 7.27 4.43 5.36
N ILE A 175 8.59 4.49 5.21
CA ILE A 175 9.53 4.12 6.28
C ILE A 175 9.60 5.26 7.34
N ASP A 176 8.91 6.37 7.09
CA ASP A 176 8.86 7.55 7.96
C ASP A 176 7.54 7.70 8.74
N ALA A 177 6.62 6.73 8.68
CA ALA A 177 5.46 6.77 9.55
C ALA A 177 5.91 6.44 10.99
N GLU A 178 5.78 7.41 11.89
CA GLU A 178 6.00 7.22 13.33
C GLU A 178 5.02 6.19 13.92
N GLU A 179 3.93 5.88 13.22
CA GLU A 179 2.89 4.97 13.69
C GLU A 179 2.37 4.08 12.55
N ILE A 180 2.26 2.77 12.81
CA ILE A 180 1.74 1.77 11.88
C ILE A 180 0.51 1.13 12.52
N LEU A 181 -0.67 1.52 12.03
CA LEU A 181 -1.94 0.89 12.40
C LEU A 181 -2.17 -0.38 11.57
N ILE A 182 -2.40 -1.49 12.26
CA ILE A 182 -2.74 -2.79 11.69
C ILE A 182 -4.14 -3.15 12.18
N LEU A 183 -5.09 -3.30 11.26
CA LEU A 183 -6.49 -3.62 11.58
C LEU A 183 -6.69 -5.13 11.77
N ASP A 184 -7.87 -5.48 12.28
CA ASP A 184 -8.32 -6.87 12.38
C ASP A 184 -8.23 -7.58 11.03
N GLY A 185 -7.69 -8.81 11.03
CA GLY A 185 -7.58 -9.63 9.83
C GLY A 185 -6.47 -9.21 8.86
N GLN A 186 -5.47 -8.44 9.31
CA GLN A 186 -4.32 -8.01 8.51
C GLN A 186 -2.97 -8.67 8.92
N PRO A 187 -2.88 -10.02 9.10
CA PRO A 187 -1.64 -10.67 9.55
C PRO A 187 -0.48 -10.50 8.56
N PHE A 188 -0.77 -10.50 7.25
CA PHE A 188 0.25 -10.24 6.25
C PHE A 188 0.83 -8.83 6.39
N LYS A 189 0.02 -7.80 6.71
CA LYS A 189 0.44 -6.39 6.83
C LYS A 189 1.38 -6.24 7.99
N ALA A 190 1.04 -6.92 9.09
CA ALA A 190 1.90 -7.01 10.25
C ALA A 190 3.25 -7.63 9.89
N ASP A 191 3.24 -8.75 9.17
CA ASP A 191 4.46 -9.44 8.75
C ASP A 191 5.35 -8.53 7.93
N VAL A 192 4.76 -7.89 6.92
CA VAL A 192 5.53 -6.99 6.10
C VAL A 192 6.04 -5.83 6.98
N ALA A 193 5.23 -5.20 7.83
CA ALA A 193 5.68 -4.12 8.75
C ALA A 193 6.88 -4.51 9.63
N TYR A 194 6.86 -5.67 10.28
CA TYR A 194 8.01 -6.15 11.07
C TYR A 194 9.26 -6.35 10.20
N GLN A 195 9.13 -6.99 9.02
CA GLN A 195 10.25 -7.19 8.10
C GLN A 195 10.88 -5.86 7.67
N LYS A 196 10.06 -4.83 7.43
CA LYS A 196 10.49 -3.46 7.14
C LYS A 196 11.34 -2.87 8.25
N ILE A 197 10.83 -2.94 9.48
CA ILE A 197 11.50 -2.42 10.68
C ILE A 197 12.86 -3.11 10.83
N TYR A 198 12.90 -4.44 10.79
CA TYR A 198 14.14 -5.20 10.93
C TYR A 198 15.13 -4.97 9.78
N ARG A 199 14.65 -4.81 8.54
CA ARG A 199 15.50 -4.47 7.39
C ARG A 199 16.15 -3.09 7.50
N SER A 200 15.55 -2.17 8.27
CA SER A 200 16.07 -0.82 8.46
C SER A 200 17.28 -0.75 9.40
N ALA A 201 17.46 -1.76 10.28
CA ALA A 201 18.57 -1.84 11.22
C ALA A 201 19.93 -1.89 10.50
N LYS A 202 20.94 -1.27 11.11
CA LYS A 202 22.30 -1.20 10.56
C LYS A 202 23.32 -1.97 11.41
N LYS A 203 23.13 -2.02 12.72
CA LYS A 203 24.08 -2.58 13.70
C LYS A 203 23.45 -3.65 14.57
N SER A 204 22.26 -3.41 15.13
CA SER A 204 21.66 -4.37 16.06
C SER A 204 20.14 -4.33 16.06
N ILE A 205 19.52 -5.45 16.44
CA ILE A 205 18.09 -5.57 16.73
C ILE A 205 17.96 -6.23 18.10
N VAL A 206 17.30 -5.55 19.04
CA VAL A 206 16.91 -6.12 20.33
C VAL A 206 15.38 -6.19 20.37
N ILE A 207 14.84 -7.40 20.52
CA ILE A 207 13.40 -7.63 20.68
C ILE A 207 13.13 -7.90 22.16
N VAL A 208 12.14 -7.21 22.73
CA VAL A 208 11.59 -7.51 24.05
C VAL A 208 10.17 -8.03 23.84
N ASP A 209 9.96 -9.34 23.97
CA ASP A 209 8.65 -9.97 23.77
C ASP A 209 8.63 -11.34 24.46
N ASP A 210 7.69 -11.57 25.36
CA ASP A 210 7.55 -12.84 26.08
C ASP A 210 6.88 -13.95 25.26
N TYR A 211 6.30 -13.64 24.10
CA TYR A 211 5.53 -14.59 23.28
C TYR A 211 6.18 -14.82 21.91
N ILE A 212 7.48 -15.14 21.90
CA ILE A 212 8.23 -15.46 20.69
C ILE A 212 7.83 -16.81 20.07
N SER A 213 7.95 -16.93 18.75
CA SER A 213 7.69 -18.17 18.00
C SER A 213 8.55 -18.28 16.76
N VAL A 214 8.40 -19.36 15.97
CA VAL A 214 9.01 -19.51 14.63
C VAL A 214 8.79 -18.27 13.77
N LYS A 215 7.61 -17.65 13.88
CA LYS A 215 7.25 -16.44 13.14
C LYS A 215 8.17 -15.26 13.50
N THR A 216 8.57 -15.14 14.77
CA THR A 216 9.54 -14.13 15.21
C THR A 216 10.89 -14.35 14.52
N LEU A 217 11.36 -15.60 14.41
CA LEU A 217 12.61 -15.93 13.72
C LEU A 217 12.52 -15.65 12.21
N GLN A 218 11.40 -16.00 11.58
CA GLN A 218 11.16 -15.71 10.16
C GLN A 218 11.27 -14.22 9.84
N HIS A 219 10.76 -13.35 10.70
CA HIS A 219 10.90 -11.90 10.49
C HIS A 219 12.36 -11.44 10.59
N LEU A 220 13.17 -12.04 11.48
CA LEU A 220 14.58 -11.69 11.68
C LEU A 220 15.49 -12.05 10.49
N VAL A 221 15.07 -12.96 9.61
CA VAL A 221 15.77 -13.26 8.35
C VAL A 221 16.02 -12.00 7.53
N HIS A 222 15.07 -11.06 7.57
CA HIS A 222 15.11 -9.81 6.78
C HIS A 222 16.04 -8.73 7.34
N ALA A 223 16.65 -8.94 8.51
CA ALA A 223 17.71 -8.08 8.99
C ALA A 223 18.88 -8.07 7.99
N LYS A 224 19.69 -7.02 7.96
CA LYS A 224 20.90 -7.00 7.11
C LYS A 224 21.95 -8.00 7.61
N ALA A 225 22.91 -8.36 6.76
CA ALA A 225 24.05 -9.17 7.16
C ALA A 225 24.91 -8.39 8.17
N GLY A 226 25.44 -9.06 9.19
CA GLY A 226 26.27 -8.44 10.23
C GLY A 226 25.50 -7.62 11.28
N VAL A 227 24.17 -7.64 11.27
CA VAL A 227 23.34 -7.05 12.34
C VAL A 227 23.25 -8.03 13.50
N ASP A 228 23.61 -7.57 14.69
CA ASP A 228 23.53 -8.36 15.93
C ASP A 228 22.08 -8.56 16.35
N LEU A 229 21.67 -9.81 16.59
CA LEU A 229 20.29 -10.16 16.93
C LEU A 229 20.20 -10.60 18.39
N THR A 230 19.36 -9.93 19.17
CA THR A 230 19.09 -10.28 20.57
C THR A 230 17.58 -10.35 20.83
N ILE A 231 17.14 -11.40 21.51
CA ILE A 231 15.77 -11.57 21.99
C ILE A 231 15.80 -11.64 23.52
N ILE A 232 15.12 -10.70 24.16
CA ILE A 232 14.87 -10.65 25.61
C ILE A 232 13.45 -11.16 25.83
N SER A 233 13.32 -12.36 26.40
CA SER A 233 12.05 -13.09 26.49
C SER A 233 12.08 -14.10 27.63
N ASP A 234 10.94 -14.34 28.27
CA ASP A 234 10.74 -15.52 29.10
C ASP A 234 10.11 -16.69 28.32
N ASN A 235 9.88 -16.53 27.01
CA ASN A 235 9.27 -17.52 26.10
C ASN A 235 8.07 -18.23 26.75
N ARG A 236 7.06 -17.43 27.14
CA ARG A 236 5.87 -17.89 27.82
C ARG A 236 5.20 -19.02 27.04
N ASN A 237 4.75 -20.02 27.77
CA ASN A 237 4.17 -21.26 27.22
C ASN A 237 5.13 -22.10 26.35
N ARG A 238 6.44 -21.77 26.31
CA ARG A 238 7.46 -22.49 25.54
C ARG A 238 7.08 -22.65 24.07
N ILE A 239 6.61 -21.54 23.48
CA ILE A 239 6.09 -21.54 22.12
C ILE A 239 7.22 -21.77 21.12
N LEU A 240 8.35 -21.07 21.27
CA LEU A 240 9.55 -21.34 20.50
C LEU A 240 10.35 -22.46 21.16
N LYS A 241 10.62 -23.54 20.42
CA LYS A 241 11.39 -24.70 20.90
C LYS A 241 12.84 -24.66 20.41
N LEU A 242 13.71 -25.40 21.10
CA LEU A 242 15.11 -25.54 20.69
C LEU A 242 15.25 -26.14 19.27
N ALA A 243 14.42 -27.14 18.93
CA ALA A 243 14.45 -27.77 17.61
C ALA A 243 14.19 -26.75 16.48
N GLU A 244 13.18 -25.91 16.65
CA GLU A 244 12.82 -24.87 15.67
C GLU A 244 13.94 -23.84 15.48
N TYR A 245 14.66 -23.49 16.55
CA TYR A 245 15.83 -22.61 16.46
C TYR A 245 17.01 -23.30 15.78
N ASN A 246 17.24 -24.60 16.02
CA ASN A 246 18.29 -25.36 15.36
C ASN A 246 18.04 -25.47 13.84
N ASP A 247 16.80 -25.70 13.44
CA ASP A 247 16.39 -25.70 12.03
C ASP A 247 16.66 -24.32 11.40
N PHE A 248 16.28 -23.25 12.10
CA PHE A 248 16.54 -21.88 11.66
C PHE A 248 18.03 -21.58 11.47
N ILE A 249 18.90 -22.00 12.40
CA ILE A 249 20.35 -21.80 12.27
C ILE A 249 20.95 -22.67 11.16
N THR A 250 20.38 -23.83 10.89
CA THR A 250 20.80 -24.68 9.76
C THR A 250 20.52 -24.00 8.42
N GLU A 251 19.34 -23.38 8.27
CA GLU A 251 18.96 -22.65 7.05
C GLU A 251 19.66 -21.27 6.95
N TYR A 252 19.87 -20.59 8.08
CA TYR A 252 20.43 -19.24 8.17
C TYR A 252 21.64 -19.18 9.13
N PRO A 253 22.78 -19.81 8.80
CA PRO A 253 23.93 -19.94 9.72
C PRO A 253 24.57 -18.60 10.11
N LYS A 254 24.32 -17.52 9.35
CA LYS A 254 24.81 -16.15 9.63
C LYS A 254 23.84 -15.32 10.47
N LYS A 255 22.73 -15.90 10.95
CA LYS A 255 21.66 -15.23 11.70
C LYS A 255 21.54 -15.74 13.14
N THR A 256 22.67 -15.91 13.83
CA THR A 256 22.67 -16.33 15.23
C THR A 256 21.95 -15.31 16.12
N VAL A 257 21.07 -15.80 16.98
CA VAL A 257 20.29 -14.98 17.92
C VAL A 257 20.79 -15.23 19.34
N THR A 258 21.06 -14.15 20.07
CA THR A 258 21.31 -14.20 21.51
C THR A 258 19.99 -14.17 22.26
N PHE A 259 19.74 -15.17 23.10
CA PHE A 259 18.51 -15.23 23.92
C PHE A 259 18.82 -14.89 25.38
N LEU A 260 18.11 -13.90 25.92
CA LEU A 260 18.21 -13.44 27.31
C LEU A 260 16.83 -13.51 27.97
N GLN A 261 16.80 -13.73 29.28
CA GLN A 261 15.55 -13.73 30.04
C GLN A 261 14.97 -12.32 30.16
N SER A 262 13.65 -12.15 30.11
CA SER A 262 13.00 -10.87 30.44
C SER A 262 12.84 -10.70 31.97
N GLN A 263 12.97 -11.79 32.71
CA GLN A 263 12.83 -11.86 34.17
C GLN A 263 11.44 -11.40 34.64
N LYS A 264 10.40 -11.61 33.83
CA LYS A 264 9.00 -11.19 34.05
C LYS A 264 8.84 -9.68 34.25
N ARG A 265 9.83 -8.88 33.84
CA ARG A 265 9.83 -7.42 34.02
C ARG A 265 9.15 -6.69 32.85
N ALA A 266 9.03 -7.34 31.69
CA ALA A 266 8.42 -6.75 30.50
C ALA A 266 6.99 -7.26 30.32
N HIS A 267 6.02 -6.34 30.30
CA HIS A 267 4.64 -6.64 29.92
C HIS A 267 4.37 -6.30 28.45
N ASP A 268 4.88 -5.16 28.01
CA ASP A 268 4.72 -4.66 26.66
C ASP A 268 5.85 -5.17 25.75
N ARG A 269 5.65 -5.04 24.44
CA ARG A 269 6.62 -5.49 23.45
C ARG A 269 7.36 -4.30 22.86
N TYR A 270 8.67 -4.48 22.70
CA TYR A 270 9.53 -3.45 22.16
C TYR A 270 10.45 -4.01 21.10
N ILE A 271 10.74 -3.19 20.09
CA ILE A 271 11.83 -3.41 19.14
C ILE A 271 12.79 -2.24 19.26
N VAL A 272 14.05 -2.55 19.48
CA VAL A 272 15.12 -1.55 19.56
C VAL A 272 16.09 -1.80 18.43
N LEU A 273 16.22 -0.80 17.55
CA LEU A 273 17.18 -0.82 16.46
C LEU A 273 18.42 -0.03 16.86
N ASP A 274 19.59 -0.54 16.46
CA ASP A 274 20.87 0.15 16.54
C ASP A 274 21.19 0.68 17.96
N ASN A 275 20.98 -0.17 18.96
CA ASN A 275 21.15 0.13 20.38
C ASN A 275 22.54 0.73 20.68
N GLY A 276 22.56 1.78 21.49
CA GLY A 276 23.79 2.48 21.88
C GLY A 276 24.43 3.30 20.76
N THR A 277 23.75 3.52 19.63
CA THR A 277 24.22 4.41 18.56
C THR A 277 23.39 5.70 18.48
N ALA A 278 23.89 6.70 17.75
CA ALA A 278 23.14 7.94 17.48
C ALA A 278 21.86 7.71 16.65
N ASN A 279 21.76 6.57 15.95
CA ASN A 279 20.61 6.21 15.12
C ASN A 279 19.63 5.26 15.84
N MET A 280 19.77 5.12 17.17
CA MET A 280 18.91 4.23 17.95
C MET A 280 17.44 4.60 17.77
N LYS A 281 16.61 3.60 17.46
CA LYS A 281 15.15 3.74 17.37
C LYS A 281 14.49 2.73 18.28
N VAL A 282 13.43 3.14 18.96
CA VAL A 282 12.61 2.26 19.78
C VAL A 282 11.20 2.26 19.22
N TYR A 283 10.62 1.07 19.07
CA TYR A 283 9.24 0.87 18.68
C TYR A 283 8.51 0.15 19.79
N HIS A 284 7.36 0.67 20.19
CA HIS A 284 6.38 -0.02 21.01
C HIS A 284 5.44 -0.80 20.09
N CYS A 285 5.19 -2.07 20.43
CA CYS A 285 4.33 -2.95 19.67
C CYS A 285 3.17 -3.41 20.56
N GLY A 286 1.94 -3.05 20.19
CA GLY A 286 0.74 -3.40 20.96
C GLY A 286 0.44 -4.90 21.01
N ALA A 287 1.03 -5.70 20.11
CA ALA A 287 0.91 -7.14 20.08
C ALA A 287 2.26 -7.80 19.78
N SER A 288 2.41 -9.05 20.22
CA SER A 288 3.57 -9.87 19.88
C SER A 288 3.58 -10.14 18.39
N SER A 289 4.77 -10.23 17.78
CA SER A 289 4.86 -10.39 16.31
C SER A 289 4.19 -11.67 15.80
N LYS A 290 4.06 -12.68 16.67
CA LYS A 290 3.32 -13.92 16.38
C LYS A 290 1.80 -13.72 16.22
N ASP A 291 1.23 -12.70 16.85
CA ASP A 291 -0.22 -12.46 16.94
C ASP A 291 -0.68 -11.20 16.22
N ALA A 292 0.25 -10.35 15.81
CA ALA A 292 -0.05 -9.10 15.13
C ALA A 292 -0.90 -9.33 13.86
N GLY A 293 -1.89 -8.45 13.66
CA GLY A 293 -2.87 -8.53 12.57
C GLY A 293 -4.03 -9.52 12.79
N LYS A 294 -4.05 -10.30 13.87
CA LYS A 294 -5.26 -11.03 14.29
C LYS A 294 -6.31 -10.09 14.89
N ARG A 295 -5.84 -9.09 15.62
CA ARG A 295 -6.64 -8.00 16.19
C ARG A 295 -6.00 -6.65 15.86
N ILE A 296 -6.77 -5.58 15.98
CA ILE A 296 -6.27 -4.20 15.87
C ILE A 296 -5.05 -4.05 16.78
N THR A 297 -3.94 -3.61 16.20
CA THR A 297 -2.70 -3.36 16.92
C THR A 297 -1.92 -2.25 16.25
N THR A 298 -1.05 -1.62 17.01
CA THR A 298 -0.23 -0.51 16.53
C THR A 298 1.23 -0.81 16.81
N ILE A 299 2.09 -0.45 15.86
CA ILE A 299 3.53 -0.33 16.07
C ILE A 299 3.88 1.16 16.03
N THR A 300 4.34 1.71 17.14
CA THR A 300 4.61 3.14 17.28
C THR A 300 6.08 3.36 17.57
N ARG A 301 6.74 4.19 16.76
CA ARG A 301 8.09 4.69 17.02
C ARG A 301 8.02 5.71 18.16
N LEU A 302 8.84 5.49 19.18
CA LEU A 302 8.96 6.41 20.31
C LEU A 302 9.96 7.52 19.97
N MET A 303 9.57 8.77 20.26
CA MET A 303 10.40 9.95 20.01
C MET A 303 11.32 10.25 21.20
N GLU A 304 10.81 10.11 22.42
CA GLU A 304 11.58 10.24 23.66
C GLU A 304 11.97 8.85 24.16
N ILE A 305 13.27 8.53 24.07
CA ILE A 305 13.77 7.16 24.31
C ILE A 305 14.83 7.05 25.41
N ASP A 306 15.06 8.11 26.18
CA ASP A 306 16.17 8.14 27.14
C ASP A 306 16.00 7.12 28.28
N ASP A 307 14.79 6.96 28.81
CA ASP A 307 14.50 5.93 29.81
C ASP A 307 14.61 4.51 29.26
N TYR A 308 14.32 4.34 27.98
CA TYR A 308 14.45 3.05 27.28
C TYR A 308 15.92 2.66 27.08
N LYS A 309 16.81 3.63 26.79
CA LYS A 309 18.27 3.36 26.66
C LYS A 309 18.81 2.68 27.91
N ARG A 310 18.47 3.21 29.09
CA ARG A 310 18.93 2.65 30.37
C ARG A 310 18.35 1.26 30.59
N THR A 311 17.03 1.12 30.43
CA THR A 311 16.31 -0.14 30.67
C THR A 311 16.79 -1.27 29.75
N VAL A 312 17.04 -0.98 28.48
CA VAL A 312 17.56 -1.95 27.50
C VAL A 312 18.99 -2.35 27.86
N LYS A 313 19.85 -1.38 28.20
CA LYS A 313 21.23 -1.66 28.63
C LYS A 313 21.27 -2.58 29.86
N GLU A 314 20.44 -2.34 30.86
CA GLU A 314 20.31 -3.21 32.03
C GLU A 314 19.83 -4.61 31.64
N SER A 315 18.84 -4.70 30.75
CA SER A 315 18.25 -5.97 30.33
C SER A 315 19.19 -6.81 29.45
N LEU A 316 20.16 -6.20 28.78
CA LEU A 316 21.21 -6.91 28.04
C LEU A 316 22.20 -7.64 28.96
N ALA A 317 22.21 -7.33 30.26
CA ALA A 317 22.98 -8.07 31.26
C ALA A 317 22.17 -9.21 31.92
N ASN A 318 20.94 -9.47 31.47
CA ASN A 318 20.11 -10.53 32.03
C ASN A 318 20.71 -11.92 31.76
N PRO A 319 20.40 -12.93 32.58
CA PRO A 319 20.84 -14.30 32.34
C PRO A 319 20.38 -14.84 30.97
N PRO A 320 21.14 -15.76 30.35
CA PRO A 320 20.73 -16.42 29.12
C PRO A 320 19.39 -17.14 29.27
N LEU A 321 18.54 -17.03 28.26
CA LEU A 321 17.34 -17.86 28.14
C LEU A 321 17.71 -19.16 27.42
N VAL A 322 17.47 -20.29 28.09
CA VAL A 322 17.66 -21.62 27.51
C VAL A 322 16.36 -22.09 26.88
N LEU A 323 16.33 -22.20 25.55
CA LEU A 323 15.23 -22.83 24.82
C LEU A 323 15.23 -24.34 25.14
N ARG A 324 14.03 -24.90 25.33
CA ARG A 324 13.83 -26.31 25.69
C ARG A 324 13.20 -27.10 24.55
#